data_AF-R6EF72-F1
#
_entry.id   AF-R6EF72-F1
#
_cell.length_a   1.000
_cell.length_b   1.000
_cell.length_c   1.000
_cell.angle_alpha   90.00
_cell.angle_beta   90.00
_cell.angle_gamma   90.00
#
_symmetry.space_group_name_H-M   'P 1'
#
loop_
_entity.id
_entity.type
_entity.pdbx_description
1 polymer ?
#
loop_
_entity_poly.entity_id
_entity_poly.type
_entity_poly.pdbx_seq_one_letter_code
_entity_poly.pdbx_strand_id
1 'polypeptide(L)'
;MAKTAGGVRTYKQGSSTYRKRQAEVEAMRASGRYSSVEMGKGGGYVAVEKSTAKHKPEELEAARILADKGYKVTLKNEAGLGHKVKTPDGYLFSASFEQRTPQGSSISNVKNALAHAKDKNADVAVIYDKNRLYSRKNVETGIRQYEALNKYRFKQVIVISSHGNIHRHKHNK
;
A
#
# COMPACT_ATOMS: atom_id res chain seq x y z
N MET A 1 20.43 -1.51 -6.90
CA MET A 1 19.56 -0.68 -6.03
C MET A 1 18.19 -1.35 -5.88
N ALA A 2 17.75 -1.64 -4.65
CA ALA A 2 16.43 -2.20 -4.38
C ALA A 2 15.33 -1.18 -4.73
N LYS A 3 14.22 -1.63 -5.33
CA LYS A 3 13.11 -0.73 -5.70
C LYS A 3 12.50 -0.14 -4.42
N THR A 4 12.54 1.18 -4.28
CA THR A 4 12.06 1.89 -3.09
C THR A 4 10.53 1.98 -3.04
N ALA A 5 9.87 2.33 -4.15
CA ALA A 5 8.39 2.37 -4.25
C ALA A 5 7.87 2.36 -5.71
N GLY A 6 8.77 2.19 -6.69
CA GLY A 6 8.53 2.50 -8.10
C GLY A 6 7.73 1.46 -8.89
N GLY A 7 7.74 1.63 -10.22
CA GLY A 7 7.03 0.76 -11.15
C GLY A 7 7.31 -0.73 -10.96
N VAL A 8 6.27 -1.50 -10.66
CA VAL A 8 6.34 -2.96 -10.63
C VAL A 8 6.07 -3.55 -12.01
N ARG A 9 6.71 -4.68 -12.28
CA ARG A 9 6.41 -5.55 -13.42
C ARG A 9 5.77 -6.80 -12.85
N THR A 10 4.76 -7.31 -13.53
CA THR A 10 4.28 -8.67 -13.28
C THR A 10 5.32 -9.65 -13.82
N TYR A 11 5.54 -10.73 -13.10
CA TYR A 11 6.48 -11.77 -13.49
C TYR A 11 5.72 -13.03 -13.88
N LYS A 12 6.06 -13.60 -15.05
CA LYS A 12 5.55 -14.90 -15.46
C LYS A 12 5.97 -15.95 -14.43
N GLN A 13 5.03 -16.82 -14.06
CA GLN A 13 5.28 -17.96 -13.20
C GLN A 13 6.44 -18.80 -13.76
N GLY A 14 7.34 -19.22 -12.89
CA GLY A 14 8.54 -19.98 -13.27
C GLY A 14 9.71 -19.15 -13.81
N SER A 15 9.55 -17.84 -14.04
CA SER A 15 10.70 -16.97 -14.34
C SER A 15 11.69 -16.94 -13.18
N SER A 16 12.96 -16.64 -13.47
CA SER A 16 14.02 -16.58 -12.44
C SER A 16 13.67 -15.62 -11.30
N THR A 17 13.06 -14.47 -11.61
CA THR A 17 12.65 -13.49 -10.59
C THR A 17 11.44 -13.97 -9.80
N TYR A 18 10.48 -14.63 -10.44
CA TYR A 18 9.34 -15.25 -9.73
C TYR A 18 9.82 -16.30 -8.74
N ARG A 19 10.73 -17.20 -9.16
CA ARG A 19 11.30 -18.25 -8.29
C ARG A 19 12.05 -17.67 -7.09
N LYS A 20 12.84 -16.60 -7.28
CA LYS A 20 13.49 -15.89 -6.17
C LYS A 20 12.49 -15.39 -5.15
N ARG A 21 11.39 -14.78 -5.60
CA ARG A 21 10.33 -14.28 -4.71
C ARG A 21 9.54 -15.39 -4.05
N GLN A 22 9.37 -16.53 -4.72
CA GLN A 22 8.77 -17.71 -4.12
C GLN A 22 9.65 -18.25 -2.98
N ALA A 23 10.97 -18.32 -3.17
CA ALA A 23 11.90 -18.70 -2.11
C ALA A 23 11.87 -17.73 -0.92
N GLU A 24 11.75 -16.41 -1.18
CA GLU A 24 11.52 -15.43 -0.12
C GLU A 24 10.21 -15.72 0.66
N VAL A 25 9.13 -16.05 -0.03
CA VAL A 25 7.83 -16.42 0.58
C VAL A 25 7.95 -17.68 1.43
N GLU A 26 8.63 -18.71 0.93
CA GLU A 26 8.87 -19.96 1.66
C GLU A 26 9.70 -19.71 2.94
N ALA A 27 10.75 -18.90 2.84
CA ALA A 27 11.55 -18.48 4.00
C ALA A 27 10.72 -17.68 5.02
N MET A 28 9.86 -16.77 4.57
CA MET A 28 8.96 -16.02 5.45
C MET A 28 7.97 -16.94 6.17
N ARG A 29 7.40 -17.93 5.48
CA ARG A 29 6.51 -18.94 6.11
C ARG A 29 7.24 -19.74 7.18
N ALA A 30 8.48 -20.15 6.91
CA ALA A 30 9.31 -20.90 7.85
C ALA A 30 9.76 -20.07 9.07
N SER A 31 9.83 -18.74 8.95
CA SER A 31 10.36 -17.87 10.01
C SER A 31 9.54 -17.82 11.30
N GLY A 32 8.27 -18.21 11.26
CA GLY A 32 7.35 -18.09 12.40
C GLY A 32 6.95 -16.65 12.77
N ARG A 33 7.47 -15.62 12.08
CA ARG A 33 7.14 -14.19 12.29
C ARG A 33 5.77 -13.79 11.77
N TYR A 34 5.32 -14.45 10.70
CA TYR A 34 4.11 -14.07 9.98
C TYR A 34 2.93 -14.98 10.34
N SER A 35 1.74 -14.41 10.40
CA SER A 35 0.47 -15.14 10.56
C SER A 35 -0.01 -15.69 9.21
N SER A 36 0.24 -14.97 8.13
CA SER A 36 -0.01 -15.42 6.76
C SER A 36 1.02 -14.88 5.78
N VAL A 37 1.32 -15.66 4.75
CA VAL A 37 2.16 -15.24 3.62
C VAL A 37 1.59 -15.81 2.33
N GLU A 38 1.14 -14.93 1.44
CA GLU A 38 0.45 -15.24 0.20
C GLU A 38 1.26 -14.73 -1.00
N MET A 39 1.48 -15.59 -2.00
CA MET A 39 2.11 -15.18 -3.26
C MET A 39 1.04 -14.64 -4.20
N GLY A 40 1.27 -13.45 -4.76
CA GLY A 40 0.38 -12.82 -5.73
C GLY A 40 0.63 -13.33 -7.16
N LYS A 41 -0.41 -13.26 -8.00
CA LYS A 41 -0.38 -13.72 -9.41
C LYS A 41 0.68 -13.01 -10.26
N GLY A 42 0.95 -11.74 -9.96
CA GLY A 42 1.99 -10.94 -10.62
C GLY A 42 3.39 -11.20 -10.12
N GLY A 43 3.59 -12.21 -9.26
CA GLY A 43 4.86 -12.50 -8.62
C GLY A 43 5.20 -11.55 -7.47
N GLY A 44 4.25 -10.74 -6.99
CA GLY A 44 4.37 -10.04 -5.71
C GLY A 44 4.00 -10.97 -4.55
N TYR A 45 3.92 -10.45 -3.33
CA TYR A 45 3.42 -11.21 -2.19
C TYR A 45 2.81 -10.29 -1.14
N VAL A 46 1.97 -10.86 -0.28
CA VAL A 46 1.50 -10.25 0.97
C VAL A 46 2.03 -11.08 2.13
N ALA A 47 2.72 -10.45 3.06
CA ALA A 47 3.14 -11.06 4.32
C ALA A 47 2.50 -10.28 5.48
N VAL A 48 1.75 -10.95 6.33
CA VAL A 48 1.06 -10.35 7.48
C VAL A 48 1.77 -10.78 8.74
N GLU A 49 2.33 -9.84 9.48
CA GLU A 49 3.00 -10.16 10.75
C GLU A 49 2.02 -10.70 11.78
N LYS A 50 2.50 -11.52 12.72
CA LYS A 50 1.67 -11.97 13.85
C LYS A 50 1.32 -10.75 14.71
N SER A 51 0.03 -10.57 14.95
CA SER A 51 -0.56 -9.45 15.69
C SER A 51 -1.76 -9.96 16.48
N THR A 52 -2.00 -9.39 17.67
CA THR A 52 -3.25 -9.64 18.41
C THR A 52 -4.40 -8.78 17.87
N ALA A 53 -4.10 -7.72 17.10
CA ALA A 53 -5.06 -6.91 16.37
C ALA A 53 -5.24 -7.45 14.95
N LYS A 54 -6.50 -7.54 14.49
CA LYS A 54 -6.82 -7.94 13.12
C LYS A 54 -6.74 -6.74 12.19
N HIS A 55 -6.07 -6.89 11.05
CA HIS A 55 -6.14 -5.93 9.95
C HIS A 55 -7.55 -5.83 9.40
N LYS A 56 -7.88 -4.65 8.86
CA LYS A 56 -9.20 -4.44 8.25
C LYS A 56 -9.32 -5.25 6.96
N PRO A 57 -10.53 -5.71 6.59
CA PRO A 57 -10.74 -6.41 5.32
C PRO A 57 -10.22 -5.62 4.11
N GLU A 58 -10.39 -4.29 4.11
CA GLU A 58 -9.98 -3.43 3.02
C GLU A 58 -8.46 -3.29 2.89
N GLU A 59 -7.72 -3.33 4.01
CA GLU A 59 -6.26 -3.30 4.02
C GLU A 59 -5.71 -4.59 3.39
N LEU A 60 -6.28 -5.74 3.77
CA LEU A 60 -5.93 -7.04 3.21
C LEU A 60 -6.28 -7.13 1.72
N GLU A 61 -7.45 -6.62 1.33
CA GLU A 61 -7.88 -6.58 -0.06
C GLU A 61 -6.95 -5.71 -0.91
N ALA A 62 -6.64 -4.49 -0.46
CA ALA A 62 -5.70 -3.60 -1.13
C ALA A 62 -4.30 -4.23 -1.24
N ALA A 63 -3.81 -4.86 -0.17
CA ALA A 63 -2.53 -5.55 -0.14
C ALA A 63 -2.47 -6.68 -1.18
N ARG A 64 -3.51 -7.51 -1.27
CA ARG A 64 -3.61 -8.59 -2.26
C ARG A 64 -3.61 -8.06 -3.69
N ILE A 65 -4.37 -6.99 -3.97
CA ILE A 65 -4.38 -6.35 -5.29
C ILE A 65 -2.97 -5.86 -5.66
N LEU A 66 -2.26 -5.22 -4.72
CA LEU A 66 -0.88 -4.79 -4.94
C LEU A 66 0.05 -5.98 -5.21
N ALA A 67 -0.04 -7.06 -4.44
CA ALA A 67 0.76 -8.26 -4.66
C ALA A 67 0.49 -8.91 -6.03
N ASP A 68 -0.77 -8.96 -6.45
CA ASP A 68 -1.18 -9.44 -7.77
C ASP A 68 -0.63 -8.58 -8.91
N LYS A 69 -0.32 -7.31 -8.64
CA LYS A 69 0.37 -6.42 -9.58
C LYS A 69 1.90 -6.48 -9.48
N GLY A 70 2.46 -7.30 -8.60
CA GLY A 70 3.90 -7.53 -8.47
C GLY A 70 4.58 -6.77 -7.34
N TYR A 71 3.82 -6.14 -6.44
CA TYR A 71 4.37 -5.50 -5.23
C TYR A 71 4.74 -6.53 -4.17
N LYS A 72 5.80 -6.25 -3.41
CA LYS A 72 6.08 -6.95 -2.15
C LYS A 72 5.40 -6.16 -1.04
N VAL A 73 4.42 -6.74 -0.38
CA VAL A 73 3.64 -6.07 0.68
C VAL A 73 3.89 -6.78 1.99
N THR A 74 4.25 -6.02 3.02
CA THR A 74 4.36 -6.51 4.39
C THR A 74 3.46 -5.67 5.28
N LEU A 75 2.42 -6.27 5.86
CA LEU A 75 1.56 -5.64 6.86
C LEU A 75 2.16 -5.85 8.24
N LYS A 76 2.33 -4.75 8.98
CA LYS A 76 3.05 -4.76 10.25
C LYS A 76 2.09 -5.08 11.40
N ASN A 77 2.62 -5.67 12.46
CA ASN A 77 1.90 -5.78 13.72
C ASN A 77 1.58 -4.39 14.29
N GLU A 78 0.29 -4.08 14.45
CA GLU A 78 -0.21 -2.85 15.07
C GLU A 78 -0.55 -3.01 16.56
N ALA A 79 -0.52 -4.23 17.10
CA ALA A 79 -0.85 -4.50 18.48
C ALA A 79 0.20 -3.95 19.47
N GLY A 80 -0.28 -3.33 20.55
CA GLY A 80 0.56 -2.93 21.69
C GLY A 80 1.40 -1.67 21.49
N LEU A 81 1.31 -1.00 20.34
CA LEU A 81 2.03 0.26 20.10
C LEU A 81 1.37 1.49 20.75
N GLY A 82 0.17 1.31 21.32
CA GLY A 82 -0.58 2.35 22.02
C GLY A 82 -1.10 3.45 21.10
N HIS A 83 -2.16 4.14 21.51
CA HIS A 83 -2.75 5.25 20.74
C HIS A 83 -1.81 6.44 20.46
N LYS A 84 -0.59 6.43 21.02
CA LYS A 84 0.41 7.49 20.89
C LYS A 84 1.44 7.25 19.77
N VAL A 85 1.64 6.02 19.30
CA VAL A 85 2.64 5.75 18.25
C VAL A 85 1.94 5.67 16.90
N LYS A 86 2.14 6.70 16.07
CA LYS A 86 1.63 6.74 14.70
C LYS A 86 2.52 5.87 13.80
N THR A 87 2.21 4.58 13.69
CA THR A 87 2.90 3.68 12.76
C THR A 87 2.17 3.57 11.43
N PRO A 88 2.91 3.55 10.30
CA PRO A 88 2.36 3.13 9.01
C PRO A 88 1.82 1.70 9.07
N ASP A 89 0.82 1.39 8.27
CA ASP A 89 0.20 0.06 8.18
C ASP A 89 1.20 -1.03 7.75
N GLY A 90 2.23 -0.66 7.00
CA GLY A 90 3.22 -1.62 6.54
C GLY A 90 4.26 -1.06 5.57
N TYR A 91 4.80 -1.96 4.75
CA TYR A 91 5.81 -1.67 3.74
C TYR A 91 5.41 -2.18 2.35
N LEU A 92 5.65 -1.33 1.34
CA LEU A 92 5.73 -1.72 -0.06
C LEU A 92 7.20 -1.78 -0.46
N PHE A 93 7.72 -2.99 -0.67
CA PHE A 93 9.16 -3.24 -0.71
C PHE A 93 9.83 -2.76 0.57
N SER A 94 10.57 -1.65 0.51
CA SER A 94 11.22 -1.02 1.66
C SER A 94 10.62 0.34 2.05
N ALA A 95 9.66 0.87 1.28
CA ALA A 95 8.98 2.12 1.63
C ALA A 95 7.80 1.85 2.54
N SER A 96 7.68 2.62 3.62
CA SER A 96 6.49 2.57 4.47
C SER A 96 5.26 3.04 3.68
N PHE A 97 4.10 2.45 3.95
CA PHE A 97 2.85 2.90 3.36
C PHE A 97 1.74 3.02 4.38
N GLU A 98 0.81 3.91 4.06
CA GLU A 98 -0.47 4.03 4.74
C GLU A 98 -1.59 3.85 3.72
N GLN A 99 -2.58 3.03 4.07
CA GLN A 99 -3.72 2.72 3.26
C GLN A 99 -4.98 3.39 3.80
N ARG A 100 -5.78 3.97 2.90
CA ARG A 100 -7.12 4.43 3.22
C ARG A 100 -8.12 4.06 2.14
N THR A 101 -9.30 3.62 2.58
CA THR A 101 -10.47 3.36 1.73
C THR A 101 -11.53 4.42 2.02
N PRO A 102 -11.67 5.44 1.17
CA PRO A 102 -12.70 6.47 1.36
C PRO A 102 -14.12 5.90 1.24
N GLN A 103 -15.03 6.39 2.07
CA GLN A 103 -16.44 5.96 2.09
C GLN A 103 -17.39 6.94 1.39
N GLY A 104 -16.93 8.14 1.02
CA GLY A 104 -17.75 9.16 0.35
C GLY A 104 -17.00 9.87 -0.77
N SER A 105 -17.71 10.38 -1.77
CA SER A 105 -17.15 10.93 -3.02
C SER A 105 -16.56 12.34 -2.92
N SER A 106 -16.57 12.96 -1.74
CA SER A 106 -15.97 14.28 -1.52
C SER A 106 -14.48 14.27 -1.85
N ILE A 107 -14.02 15.24 -2.64
CA ILE A 107 -12.59 15.41 -2.97
C ILE A 107 -11.75 15.62 -1.71
N SER A 108 -12.32 16.24 -0.67
CA SER A 108 -11.66 16.41 0.63
C SER A 108 -11.25 15.08 1.27
N ASN A 109 -11.91 13.97 0.93
CA ASN A 109 -11.52 12.65 1.46
C ASN A 109 -10.19 12.16 0.87
N VAL A 110 -9.85 12.52 -0.37
CA VAL A 110 -8.53 12.27 -0.95
C VAL A 110 -7.47 13.05 -0.17
N LYS A 111 -7.72 14.35 0.07
CA LYS A 111 -6.84 15.20 0.89
C LYS A 111 -6.66 14.62 2.30
N ASN A 112 -7.75 14.19 2.94
CA ASN A 112 -7.71 13.64 4.30
C ASN A 112 -6.96 12.31 4.36
N ALA A 113 -7.08 11.46 3.34
CA ALA A 113 -6.29 10.23 3.23
C ALA A 113 -4.78 10.55 3.15
N LEU A 114 -4.40 11.55 2.36
CA LEU A 114 -3.01 12.03 2.28
C LEU A 114 -2.54 12.63 3.61
N ALA A 115 -3.36 13.44 4.27
CA ALA A 115 -3.03 13.98 5.59
C ALA A 115 -2.81 12.87 6.62
N HIS A 116 -3.61 11.81 6.59
CA HIS A 116 -3.43 10.67 7.48
C HIS A 116 -2.13 9.90 7.23
N ALA A 117 -1.78 9.67 5.96
CA ALA A 117 -0.51 9.06 5.59
C ALA A 117 0.69 9.90 6.02
N LYS A 118 0.61 11.23 5.87
CA LYS A 118 1.62 12.18 6.35
C LYS A 118 1.77 12.10 7.87
N ASP A 119 0.65 12.06 8.60
CA ASP A 119 0.66 12.02 10.07
C ASP A 119 1.40 10.79 10.61
N LYS A 120 1.36 9.68 9.88
CA LYS A 120 2.13 8.45 10.16
C LYS A 120 3.52 8.44 9.53
N ASN A 121 3.95 9.54 8.92
CA ASN A 121 5.22 9.69 8.22
C ASN A 121 5.46 8.57 7.18
N ALA A 122 4.41 8.17 6.47
CA ALA A 122 4.48 7.13 5.46
C ALA A 122 5.14 7.65 4.17
N ASP A 123 6.07 6.89 3.61
CA ASP A 123 6.71 7.20 2.33
C ASP A 123 5.70 7.18 1.16
N VAL A 124 4.71 6.30 1.23
CA VAL A 124 3.71 6.05 0.19
C VAL A 124 2.30 6.17 0.75
N ALA A 125 1.47 6.97 0.11
CA ALA A 125 0.04 7.00 0.39
C ALA A 125 -0.69 6.06 -0.59
N VAL A 126 -1.47 5.11 -0.06
CA VAL A 126 -2.31 4.19 -0.84
C VAL A 126 -3.77 4.52 -0.61
N ILE A 127 -4.48 4.92 -1.67
CA ILE A 127 -5.92 5.17 -1.63
C ILE A 127 -6.60 4.03 -2.37
N TYR A 128 -7.43 3.25 -1.66
CA TYR A 128 -8.24 2.22 -2.29
C TYR A 128 -9.64 2.76 -2.57
N ASP A 129 -9.91 3.07 -3.84
CA ASP A 129 -11.21 3.50 -4.31
C ASP A 129 -12.13 2.30 -4.61
N LYS A 130 -12.45 1.56 -3.54
CA LYS A 130 -13.27 0.33 -3.61
C LYS A 130 -14.64 0.58 -4.25
N ASN A 131 -15.22 1.75 -4.00
CA ASN A 131 -16.59 2.10 -4.41
C ASN A 131 -16.65 2.98 -5.67
N ARG A 132 -15.54 3.11 -6.42
CA ARG A 132 -15.46 3.88 -7.67
C ARG A 132 -15.95 5.33 -7.51
N LEU A 133 -15.56 5.95 -6.41
CA LEU A 133 -15.97 7.29 -6.00
C LEU A 133 -15.22 8.40 -6.74
N TYR A 134 -14.04 8.10 -7.29
CA TYR A 134 -13.16 9.13 -7.84
C TYR A 134 -12.81 8.92 -9.29
N SER A 135 -12.96 9.99 -10.08
CA SER A 135 -12.26 10.12 -11.35
C SER A 135 -10.79 10.46 -11.12
N ARG A 136 -9.96 10.27 -12.16
CA ARG A 136 -8.57 10.75 -12.16
C ARG A 136 -8.47 12.25 -11.81
N LYS A 137 -9.37 13.07 -12.36
CA LYS A 137 -9.43 14.51 -12.10
C LYS A 137 -9.73 14.81 -10.63
N ASN A 138 -10.63 14.04 -10.00
CA ASN A 138 -10.95 14.18 -8.58
C ASN A 138 -9.73 13.89 -7.71
N VAL A 139 -8.99 12.81 -8.01
CA VAL A 139 -7.75 12.45 -7.31
C VAL A 139 -6.70 13.56 -7.45
N GLU A 140 -6.43 14.01 -8.68
CA GLU A 140 -5.44 15.06 -8.95
C GLU A 140 -5.80 16.38 -8.25
N THR A 141 -7.09 16.71 -8.21
CA THR A 141 -7.60 17.89 -7.48
C THR A 141 -7.38 17.74 -5.98
N GLY A 142 -7.69 16.57 -5.41
CA GLY A 142 -7.43 16.28 -3.99
C GLY A 142 -5.95 16.35 -3.61
N ILE A 143 -5.07 15.89 -4.49
CA ILE A 143 -3.61 16.02 -4.33
C ILE A 143 -3.21 17.50 -4.30
N ARG A 144 -3.70 18.32 -5.24
CA ARG A 144 -3.42 19.78 -5.25
C ARG A 144 -3.90 20.46 -3.98
N GLN A 145 -5.11 20.13 -3.51
CA GLN A 145 -5.64 20.68 -2.26
C GLN A 145 -4.78 20.29 -1.04
N TYR A 146 -4.28 19.05 -1.01
CA TYR A 146 -3.35 18.62 0.04
C TYR A 146 -2.03 19.41 0.01
N GLU A 147 -1.46 19.57 -1.18
CA GLU A 147 -0.16 20.24 -1.38
C GLU A 147 -0.20 21.74 -1.12
N ALA A 148 -1.33 22.40 -1.36
CA ALA A 148 -1.54 23.81 -1.01
C ALA A 148 -1.43 24.07 0.50
N LEU A 149 -1.72 23.06 1.33
CA LEU A 149 -1.74 23.17 2.80
C LEU A 149 -0.56 22.46 3.47
N ASN A 150 0.17 21.61 2.75
CA ASN A 150 1.21 20.75 3.33
C ASN A 150 2.47 20.76 2.48
N LYS A 151 3.63 20.86 3.14
CA LYS A 151 4.95 20.76 2.49
C LYS A 151 5.45 19.31 2.34
N TYR A 152 4.87 18.36 3.06
CA TYR A 152 5.28 16.95 3.00
C TYR A 152 5.02 16.37 1.61
N ARG A 153 5.98 15.60 1.09
CA ARG A 153 5.92 14.96 -0.23
C ARG A 153 6.20 13.48 -0.08
N PHE A 154 5.22 12.66 -0.42
CA PHE A 154 5.34 11.22 -0.57
C PHE A 154 6.31 10.88 -1.70
N LYS A 155 7.02 9.77 -1.56
CA LYS A 155 7.77 9.16 -2.67
C LYS A 155 6.83 8.76 -3.80
N GLN A 156 5.60 8.35 -3.47
CA GLN A 156 4.57 7.95 -4.41
C GLN A 156 3.18 8.10 -3.79
N VAL A 157 2.19 8.55 -4.57
CA VAL A 157 0.77 8.32 -4.27
C VAL A 157 0.26 7.23 -5.19
N ILE A 158 -0.39 6.21 -4.62
CA ILE A 158 -0.96 5.07 -5.34
C ILE A 158 -2.47 5.08 -5.13
N VAL A 159 -3.22 5.01 -6.23
CA VAL A 159 -4.67 4.81 -6.19
C VAL A 159 -5.00 3.45 -6.79
N ILE A 160 -5.68 2.63 -6.00
CA ILE A 160 -6.22 1.34 -6.43
C ILE A 160 -7.69 1.56 -6.78
N SER A 161 -8.08 1.34 -8.03
CA SER A 161 -9.50 1.41 -8.43
C SER A 161 -10.27 0.20 -7.90
N SER A 162 -11.61 0.26 -7.90
CA SER A 162 -12.50 -0.87 -7.61
C SER A 162 -12.19 -2.13 -8.44
N HIS A 163 -11.72 -1.97 -9.68
CA HIS A 163 -11.35 -3.07 -10.58
C HIS A 163 -9.90 -3.57 -10.40
N GLY A 164 -9.20 -3.12 -9.35
CA GLY A 164 -7.81 -3.49 -9.07
C GLY A 164 -6.76 -2.88 -10.01
N ASN A 165 -7.11 -1.86 -10.80
CA ASN A 165 -6.13 -1.07 -11.54
C ASN A 165 -5.33 -0.16 -10.61
N ILE A 166 -4.03 -0.01 -10.89
CA ILE A 166 -3.10 0.79 -10.10
C ILE A 166 -2.74 2.06 -10.86
N HIS A 167 -3.14 3.20 -10.31
CA HIS A 167 -2.79 4.53 -10.80
C HIS A 167 -1.73 5.14 -9.89
N ARG A 168 -0.66 5.65 -10.51
CA ARG A 168 0.48 6.24 -9.79
C ARG A 168 0.48 7.74 -10.04
N HIS A 169 0.40 8.51 -8.97
CA HIS A 169 0.42 9.96 -9.00
C HIS A 169 1.71 10.48 -8.36
N LYS A 170 2.31 11.48 -8.99
CA LYS A 170 3.41 12.24 -8.42
C LYS A 170 2.86 13.52 -7.81
N HIS A 171 3.63 14.10 -6.88
CA HIS A 171 3.35 15.43 -6.41
C HIS A 171 3.48 16.46 -7.53
N ASN A 172 2.70 17.54 -7.46
CA ASN A 172 2.89 18.67 -8.36
C ASN A 172 4.21 19.37 -8.00
N LYS A 173 4.92 19.82 -9.03
CA LYS A 173 6.17 20.59 -8.88
C LYS A 173 5.85 22.04 -8.52
#